data_AF-A0A1Z5LB22-F1
#
_entry.id   AF-A0A1Z5LB22-F1
#
_cell.length_a   1.000
_cell.length_b   1.000
_cell.length_c   1.000
_cell.angle_alpha   90.00
_cell.angle_beta   90.00
_cell.angle_gamma   90.00
#
_symmetry.space_group_name_H-M   'P 1'
#
loop_
_entity.id
_entity.type
_entity.pdbx_description
1 polymer ?
#
loop_
_entity_poly.entity_id
_entity_poly.type
_entity_poly.pdbx_seq_one_letter_code
_entity_poly.pdbx_strand_id
1 'polypeptide(L)'
;MTDIIREVEAKDGKNFVSVHIFITQFYQKFDLRTTMLYICERHFQKISNKSLFTGLKAVTHFGRPDIKCFLDSLQLEHPEVTRVGVFSCGPLPMTKSVEEACEQLNKKDGPIFQHHFENF
;
A
#
# COMPACT_ATOMS: atom_id res chain seq x y z
N MET A 1 5.06 15.52 3.78
CA MET A 1 4.69 14.11 4.04
C MET A 1 5.47 13.16 3.13
N THR A 2 5.58 13.43 1.83
CA THR A 2 6.46 12.67 0.93
C THR A 2 7.93 12.68 1.36
N ASP A 3 8.38 13.71 2.06
CA ASP A 3 9.79 13.83 2.48
C ASP A 3 10.20 12.76 3.50
N ILE A 4 9.31 12.40 4.43
CA ILE A 4 9.57 11.34 5.42
C ILE A 4 9.71 9.98 4.72
N ILE A 5 8.81 9.67 3.78
CA ILE A 5 8.88 8.43 2.99
C ILE A 5 10.19 8.39 2.20
N ARG A 6 10.59 9.51 1.61
CA ARG A 6 11.85 9.61 0.86
C ARG A 6 13.06 9.34 1.75
N GLU A 7 13.07 9.84 2.98
CA GLU A 7 14.14 9.57 3.94
C GLU A 7 14.18 8.09 4.35
N VAL A 8 13.01 7.47 4.55
CA VAL A 8 12.91 6.02 4.83
C VAL A 8 13.47 5.22 3.67
N GLU A 9 13.02 5.49 2.43
CA GLU A 9 13.52 4.82 1.21
C GLU A 9 15.02 5.01 0.99
N ALA A 10 15.58 6.16 1.39
CA ALA A 10 17.01 6.44 1.27
C ALA A 10 17.85 5.66 2.28
N LYS A 11 17.31 5.39 3.47
CA LYS A 11 17.98 4.65 4.55
C LYS A 11 17.74 3.14 4.47
N ASP A 12 16.73 2.70 3.74
CA ASP A 12 16.39 1.28 3.58
C ASP A 12 17.30 0.57 2.56
N GLY A 13 18.55 0.31 2.96
CA GLY A 13 19.53 -0.39 2.11
C GLY A 13 19.28 -1.89 1.93
N LYS A 14 18.33 -2.47 2.67
CA LYS A 14 18.02 -3.92 2.64
C LYS A 14 16.61 -4.23 2.13
N ASN A 15 15.87 -3.22 1.67
CA ASN A 15 14.48 -3.33 1.21
C ASN A 15 13.56 -3.97 2.27
N PHE A 16 13.69 -3.56 3.52
CA PHE A 16 12.80 -4.00 4.60
C PHE A 16 11.40 -3.37 4.49
N VAL A 17 11.26 -2.21 3.87
CA VAL A 17 10.02 -1.44 3.83
C VAL A 17 9.60 -1.23 2.39
N SER A 18 8.50 -1.86 1.99
CA SER A 18 7.80 -1.52 0.74
C SER A 18 6.66 -0.55 1.03
N VAL A 19 6.60 0.54 0.27
CA VAL A 19 5.59 1.60 0.45
C VAL A 19 4.67 1.66 -0.77
N HIS A 20 3.37 1.55 -0.52
CA HIS A 20 2.32 1.67 -1.52
C HIS A 20 1.38 2.82 -1.13
N ILE A 21 1.19 3.78 -2.03
CA ILE A 21 0.34 4.96 -1.82
C ILE A 21 -0.95 4.75 -2.60
N PHE A 22 -2.11 4.95 -1.97
CA PHE A 22 -3.42 4.82 -2.65
C PHE A 22 -4.17 6.15 -2.63
N ILE A 23 -4.40 6.73 -3.81
CA ILE A 23 -5.23 7.93 -3.99
C ILE A 23 -6.65 7.49 -4.35
N THR A 24 -7.59 7.68 -3.42
CA THR A 24 -8.96 7.17 -3.52
C THR A 24 -9.98 8.20 -4.04
N GLN A 25 -9.52 9.40 -4.38
CA GLN A 25 -10.37 10.45 -4.94
C GLN A 25 -10.89 10.06 -6.32
N PHE A 26 -12.12 10.46 -6.64
CA PHE A 26 -12.67 10.24 -7.99
C PHE A 26 -11.93 11.12 -9.01
N TYR A 27 -11.65 10.55 -10.19
CA TYR A 27 -10.91 11.23 -11.27
C TYR A 27 -11.53 12.59 -11.65
N GLN A 28 -12.86 12.69 -11.70
CA GLN A 28 -13.57 13.92 -12.04
C GLN A 28 -13.37 15.05 -11.00
N LYS A 29 -12.87 14.71 -9.82
CA LYS A 29 -12.60 15.65 -8.74
C LYS A 29 -11.11 15.89 -8.53
N PHE A 30 -10.23 15.39 -9.39
CA PHE A 30 -8.79 15.63 -9.25
C PHE A 30 -8.50 17.13 -9.34
N ASP A 31 -7.71 17.63 -8.40
CA ASP A 31 -7.06 18.93 -8.53
C ASP A 31 -5.88 18.83 -9.52
N LEU A 32 -5.27 19.98 -9.83
CA LEU A 32 -4.12 20.04 -10.74
C LEU A 32 -2.97 19.13 -10.27
N ARG A 33 -2.72 19.11 -8.95
CA ARG A 33 -1.66 18.29 -8.35
C ARG A 33 -1.90 16.80 -8.58
N THR A 34 -3.11 16.31 -8.30
CA THR A 34 -3.49 14.90 -8.42
C THR A 34 -3.55 14.48 -9.89
N THR A 35 -4.01 15.37 -10.76
CA THR A 35 -3.99 15.16 -12.22
C THR A 35 -2.57 14.98 -12.74
N MET A 36 -1.65 15.88 -12.35
CA MET A 36 -0.24 15.78 -12.74
C MET A 36 0.39 14.50 -12.19
N LEU A 37 0.14 14.18 -10.93
CA LEU A 37 0.62 12.94 -10.32
C LEU A 37 0.11 11.71 -11.10
N TYR A 38 -1.18 11.65 -11.41
CA TYR A 38 -1.77 10.56 -12.20
C TYR A 38 -1.09 10.37 -13.57
N ILE A 39 -0.88 11.47 -14.29
CA ILE A 39 -0.21 11.44 -15.61
C ILE A 39 1.24 11.00 -15.45
N CYS A 40 1.98 11.57 -14.50
CA CYS A 40 3.38 11.25 -14.25
C CYS A 40 3.57 9.77 -13.88
N GLU A 41 2.73 9.24 -12.99
CA GLU A 41 2.84 7.84 -12.54
C GLU A 41 2.52 6.87 -13.67
N ARG A 42 1.43 7.12 -14.40
CA ARG A 42 0.98 6.22 -15.48
C ARG A 42 1.93 6.20 -16.68
N HIS A 43 2.56 7.33 -17.00
CA HIS A 43 3.35 7.48 -18.24
C HIS A 43 4.87 7.47 -18.02
N PHE A 44 5.37 7.87 -16.86
CA PHE A 44 6.80 8.16 -16.68
C PHE A 44 7.48 7.39 -15.55
N GLN A 45 6.72 6.77 -14.63
CA GLN A 45 7.32 6.06 -13.48
C GLN A 45 8.23 4.90 -13.92
N LYS A 46 7.82 4.14 -14.95
CA LYS A 46 8.58 2.98 -15.47
C LYS A 46 9.96 3.34 -16.07
N ILE A 47 10.19 4.61 -16.37
CA ILE A 47 11.42 5.07 -17.01
C ILE A 47 12.49 5.42 -15.97
N SER A 48 12.09 5.97 -14.81
CA SER A 48 13.01 6.50 -13.81
C SER A 48 13.13 5.63 -12.54
N ASN A 49 12.29 4.58 -12.40
CA ASN A 49 12.08 3.83 -11.15
C ASN A 49 11.72 4.74 -9.95
N LYS A 50 11.30 5.97 -10.24
CA LYS A 50 10.89 7.00 -9.31
C LYS A 50 9.79 7.82 -9.96
N SER A 51 8.82 8.22 -9.17
CA SER A 51 7.82 9.20 -9.57
C SER A 51 8.50 10.53 -9.91
N LEU A 52 8.28 11.08 -11.11
CA LEU A 52 8.81 12.40 -11.46
C LEU A 52 8.21 13.51 -10.60
N PHE A 53 7.01 13.31 -10.09
CA PHE A 53 6.29 14.33 -9.34
C PHE A 53 6.65 14.32 -7.85
N THR A 54 6.80 13.14 -7.24
CA THR A 54 7.09 13.02 -5.80
C THR A 54 8.55 12.67 -5.50
N GLY A 55 9.30 12.19 -6.49
CA GLY A 55 10.66 11.68 -6.34
C GLY A 55 10.77 10.36 -5.57
N LEU A 56 9.64 9.72 -5.24
CA LEU A 56 9.58 8.47 -4.47
C LEU A 56 9.75 7.25 -5.36
N LYS A 57 10.35 6.19 -4.81
CA LYS A 57 10.30 4.84 -5.41
C LYS A 57 8.96 4.16 -5.17
N ALA A 58 8.26 4.52 -4.09
CA ALA A 58 6.93 4.06 -3.72
C ALA A 58 5.97 4.13 -4.92
N VAL A 59 5.15 3.09 -5.05
CA VAL A 59 4.17 3.03 -6.12
C VAL A 59 2.89 3.75 -5.71
N THR A 60 2.47 4.71 -6.52
CA THR A 60 1.20 5.42 -6.35
C THR A 60 0.10 4.75 -7.19
N HIS A 61 -0.89 4.20 -6.51
CA HIS A 61 -2.09 3.59 -7.06
C HIS A 61 -3.26 4.58 -7.01
N PHE A 62 -4.16 4.46 -7.98
CA PHE A 62 -5.37 5.28 -8.06
C PHE A 62 -6.59 4.40 -7.95
N GLY A 63 -7.36 4.60 -6.88
CA GLY A 63 -8.45 3.72 -6.47
C GLY A 63 -8.27 3.20 -5.05
N ARG A 64 -9.28 2.49 -4.56
CA ARG A 64 -9.23 1.83 -3.25
C ARG A 64 -8.36 0.57 -3.36
N PRO A 65 -7.55 0.26 -2.34
CA PRO A 65 -6.79 -0.99 -2.32
C PRO A 65 -7.73 -2.19 -2.23
N ASP A 66 -7.43 -3.23 -3.00
CA ASP A 66 -8.00 -4.56 -2.77
C ASP A 66 -7.14 -5.28 -1.72
N ILE A 67 -7.46 -5.02 -0.45
CA ILE A 67 -6.68 -5.53 0.69
C ILE A 67 -6.64 -7.05 0.69
N LYS A 68 -7.75 -7.72 0.33
CA LYS A 68 -7.80 -9.18 0.30
C LYS A 68 -6.84 -9.73 -0.76
N CYS A 69 -6.89 -9.22 -1.99
CA CYS A 69 -5.98 -9.68 -3.05
C CYS A 69 -4.52 -9.38 -2.70
N PHE A 70 -4.24 -8.23 -2.08
CA PHE A 70 -2.89 -7.89 -1.62
C PHE A 70 -2.38 -8.87 -0.54
N LEU A 71 -3.18 -9.16 0.49
CA LEU A 71 -2.78 -10.12 1.52
C LEU A 71 -2.66 -11.55 1.00
N ASP A 72 -3.52 -11.95 0.05
CA ASP A 72 -3.45 -13.25 -0.64
C ASP A 72 -2.14 -13.37 -1.45
N SER A 73 -1.71 -12.29 -2.14
CA SER A 73 -0.42 -12.29 -2.86
C SER A 73 0.80 -12.40 -1.95
N LEU A 74 0.73 -11.87 -0.72
CA LEU A 74 1.83 -12.03 0.25
C LEU A 74 2.08 -13.50 0.61
N GLN A 75 1.04 -14.34 0.61
CA GLN A 75 1.20 -15.79 0.87
C GLN A 75 1.97 -16.48 -0.26
N LEU A 76 1.75 -16.03 -1.50
CA LEU A 76 2.43 -16.55 -2.68
C LEU A 76 3.88 -16.09 -2.74
N GLU A 77 4.16 -14.84 -2.36
CA GLU A 77 5.50 -14.28 -2.35
C GLU A 77 6.36 -14.79 -1.17
N HIS A 78 5.73 -15.13 -0.03
CA HIS A 78 6.40 -15.58 1.20
C HIS A 78 5.83 -16.92 1.72
N PRO A 79 6.02 -18.03 0.99
CA PRO A 79 5.42 -19.33 1.33
C PRO A 79 5.95 -19.94 2.64
N GLU A 80 7.12 -19.50 3.11
CA GLU A 80 7.73 -19.95 4.36
C GLU A 80 7.14 -19.30 5.62
N VAL A 81 6.38 -18.21 5.46
CA VAL A 81 5.82 -17.46 6.57
C VAL A 81 4.55 -18.14 7.05
N THR A 82 4.44 -18.37 8.35
CA THR A 82 3.27 -19.01 8.99
C THR A 82 2.36 -18.01 9.69
N ARG A 83 2.83 -16.79 9.94
CA ARG A 83 2.07 -15.74 10.60
C ARG A 83 2.46 -14.36 10.06
N VAL A 84 1.46 -13.54 9.77
CA VAL A 84 1.62 -12.16 9.30
C VAL A 84 0.88 -11.23 10.26
N GLY A 85 1.58 -10.24 10.81
CA GLY A 85 0.96 -9.17 11.59
C GLY A 85 0.43 -8.06 10.68
N VAL A 86 -0.82 -7.66 10.85
CA VAL A 86 -1.46 -6.60 10.07
C VAL A 86 -1.93 -5.51 11.02
N PHE A 87 -1.39 -4.31 10.87
CA PHE A 87 -1.70 -3.17 11.73
C PHE A 87 -2.44 -2.11 10.92
N SER A 88 -3.57 -1.62 11.42
CA SER A 88 -4.35 -0.59 10.74
C SER A 88 -4.67 0.58 11.66
N CYS A 89 -4.43 1.80 11.17
CA CYS A 89 -4.78 3.06 11.83
C CYS A 89 -5.45 3.98 10.79
N GLY A 90 -6.67 4.42 11.07
CA GLY A 90 -7.42 5.28 10.15
C GLY A 90 -8.94 5.18 10.33
N PRO A 91 -9.72 5.65 9.35
CA PRO A 91 -11.18 5.67 9.43
C PRO A 91 -11.76 4.26 9.61
N LEU A 92 -12.81 4.15 10.43
CA LEU A 92 -13.46 2.86 10.74
C LEU A 92 -13.85 2.04 9.50
N PRO A 93 -14.40 2.61 8.41
CA PRO A 93 -14.71 1.81 7.22
C PRO A 93 -13.48 1.19 6.57
N MET A 94 -12.34 1.86 6.63
CA MET A 94 -11.08 1.35 6.09
C MET A 94 -10.52 0.25 6.99
N THR A 95 -10.42 0.49 8.30
CA THR A 95 -9.86 -0.51 9.22
C THR A 95 -10.72 -1.79 9.28
N LYS A 96 -12.05 -1.67 9.21
CA LYS A 96 -12.96 -2.83 9.07
C LYS A 96 -12.72 -3.63 7.80
N SER A 97 -12.48 -2.97 6.66
CA SER A 97 -12.16 -3.68 5.42
C SER A 97 -10.86 -4.50 5.50
N VAL A 98 -9.91 -4.07 6.34
CA VAL A 98 -8.68 -4.81 6.61
C VAL A 98 -8.95 -6.01 7.51
N GLU A 99 -9.75 -5.83 8.56
CA GLU A 99 -10.20 -6.91 9.45
C GLU A 99 -10.92 -8.01 8.65
N GLU A 100 -11.93 -7.63 7.87
CA GLU A 100 -12.73 -8.56 7.05
C GLU A 100 -11.85 -9.33 6.05
N ALA A 101 -10.83 -8.69 5.47
CA ALA A 101 -9.89 -9.34 4.58
C ALA A 101 -9.04 -10.39 5.31
N CYS A 102 -8.54 -10.06 6.51
CA CYS A 102 -7.77 -11.00 7.34
C CYS A 102 -8.64 -12.20 7.76
N GLU A 103 -9.86 -11.96 8.24
CA GLU A 103 -10.80 -13.02 8.63
C GLU A 103 -11.15 -13.96 7.47
N GLN A 104 -11.33 -13.41 6.26
CA GLN A 104 -11.62 -14.22 5.07
C GLN A 104 -10.44 -15.10 4.66
N LEU A 105 -9.20 -14.60 4.78
CA LEU A 105 -8.01 -15.36 4.43
C LEU A 105 -7.68 -16.42 5.49
N ASN A 106 -7.92 -16.13 6.77
CA ASN A 106 -7.72 -17.09 7.86
C ASN A 106 -8.68 -18.29 7.82
N LYS A 107 -9.75 -18.23 7.01
CA LYS A 107 -10.64 -19.39 6.76
C LYS A 107 -10.07 -20.38 5.75
N LYS A 108 -9.00 -20.02 5.04
CA LYS A 108 -8.30 -20.87 4.08
C LYS A 108 -7.05 -21.46 4.72
N ASP A 109 -6.51 -22.52 4.12
CA ASP A 109 -5.20 -23.03 4.47
C ASP A 109 -4.12 -22.02 4.04
N GLY A 110 -3.21 -21.68 4.95
CA GLY A 110 -2.18 -20.67 4.73
C GLY A 110 -1.64 -20.06 6.02
N PRO A 111 -0.87 -18.96 5.92
CA PRO A 111 -0.45 -18.20 7.10
C PRO A 111 -1.63 -17.58 7.83
N ILE A 112 -1.44 -17.42 9.14
CA ILE A 112 -2.39 -16.72 10.01
C ILE A 112 -2.14 -15.21 9.92
N PHE A 113 -3.13 -14.46 9.47
CA PHE A 113 -3.15 -13.00 9.50
C PHE A 113 -3.71 -12.51 10.84
N GLN A 114 -2.85 -11.91 11.66
CA GLN A 114 -3.22 -11.36 12.96
C GLN A 114 -3.44 -9.85 12.83
N HIS A 115 -4.70 -9.43 12.86
CA HIS A 115 -5.07 -8.02 12.70
C HIS A 115 -5.08 -7.28 14.04
N HIS A 116 -4.53 -6.06 14.02
CA HIS A 116 -4.44 -5.15 15.15
C HIS A 116 -4.97 -3.77 14.75
N PHE A 117 -5.92 -3.27 15.53
CA PHE A 117 -6.37 -1.88 15.44
C PHE A 117 -5.46 -1.02 16.29
N GLU A 118 -4.82 -0.04 15.66
CA GLU A 118 -3.90 0.88 16.32
C GLU A 118 -4.44 2.31 16.25
N ASN A 119 -4.16 3.09 17.30
CA ASN A 119 -4.52 4.50 17.38
C ASN A 119 -3.33 5.26 17.98
N PHE A 120 -2.39 5.64 17.10
CA PHE A 120 -1.14 6.33 17.44
C PHE A 120 -1.27 7.85 17.42
#